data_AF-A0A920FVB9-F1
#
_entry.id   AF-A0A920FVB9-F1
#
_cell.length_a   1.000
_cell.length_b   1.000
_cell.length_c   1.000
_cell.angle_alpha   90.00
_cell.angle_beta   90.00
_cell.angle_gamma   90.00
#
_symmetry.space_group_name_H-M   'P 1'
#
loop_
_entity.id
_entity.type
_entity.pdbx_description
1 polymer ?
#
loop_
_entity_poly.entity_id
_entity_poly.type
_entity_poly.pdbx_seq_one_letter_code
_entity_poly.pdbx_strand_id
1 'polypeptide(L)'
;MSNFTSKFANRKIGPKFSEVINQNAGTQQFKPYLYEDQINFDRLRMYRLNRVIEQLQKNDVGACILFDPINIRYATDSRNMSLFTMHELVRFVFISAGGKVILFDYPKSEHLSEHLCTIDEIRSVVSWDFFSANNFVDKNAKQWAGMVQDLMREHSPENNRLAIDVSDPVGIQTLLKQFNVELLNAQKFVETARSIKSEDELVCMKASIETAEKGMWLMKDKLQAGMTEEELWSYMHKTNIENGGEWFETRLLVSGPRTNPWLQECSNRVIEPGDLVAFDTDMVGPTVTAQIFLEHLLREVDSMMNKEDFILLLPNTFNIIKSLSKQAPALENLLKSMEIA
;
A
#
# COMPACT_ATOMS: atom_id res chain seq x y z
N MET A 1 -51.91 21.96 -6.86
CA MET A 1 -51.56 21.06 -5.75
C MET A 1 -50.26 20.38 -6.11
N SER A 2 -49.17 20.79 -5.46
CA SER A 2 -47.80 20.34 -5.73
C SER A 2 -47.57 18.97 -5.09
N ASN A 3 -47.49 17.91 -5.91
CA ASN A 3 -47.12 16.57 -5.48
C ASN A 3 -45.59 16.41 -5.42
N PHE A 4 -44.92 17.19 -4.58
CA PHE A 4 -43.57 16.87 -4.13
C PHE A 4 -43.63 16.13 -2.80
N THR A 5 -44.04 14.86 -2.85
CA THR A 5 -43.74 13.91 -1.78
C THR A 5 -42.24 13.62 -1.83
N SER A 6 -41.54 14.04 -0.79
CA SER A 6 -40.09 13.86 -0.68
C SER A 6 -39.71 12.38 -0.84
N LYS A 7 -38.78 12.09 -1.76
CA LYS A 7 -38.18 10.76 -2.02
C LYS A 7 -37.32 10.23 -0.86
N PHE A 8 -37.33 10.84 0.34
CA PHE A 8 -36.70 10.27 1.52
C PHE A 8 -37.54 9.10 2.07
N ALA A 9 -37.67 8.06 1.26
CA ALA A 9 -38.06 6.74 1.67
C ALA A 9 -37.14 6.30 2.82
N ASN A 10 -37.74 6.06 3.99
CA ASN A 10 -37.21 5.37 5.17
C ASN A 10 -35.70 5.02 5.14
N ARG A 11 -34.82 6.03 5.25
CA ARG A 11 -33.40 5.78 5.43
C ARG A 11 -33.18 5.33 6.87
N LYS A 12 -32.50 4.18 7.07
CA LYS A 12 -32.08 3.70 8.42
C LYS A 12 -31.23 4.74 9.16
N ILE A 13 -30.41 5.49 8.42
CA ILE A 13 -29.61 6.62 8.88
C ILE A 13 -29.71 7.70 7.80
N GLY A 14 -30.11 8.91 8.18
CA GLY A 14 -30.14 10.08 7.30
C GLY A 14 -30.13 11.35 8.16
N PRO A 15 -29.80 12.52 7.59
CA PRO A 15 -29.96 13.78 8.30
C PRO A 15 -31.43 13.94 8.64
N LYS A 16 -31.79 13.60 9.88
CA LYS A 16 -33.08 13.99 10.44
C LYS A 16 -32.93 15.47 10.72
N PHE A 17 -33.50 16.31 9.84
CA PHE A 17 -33.57 17.76 10.02
C PHE A 17 -34.55 18.13 11.15
N SER A 18 -34.49 17.41 12.27
CA SER A 18 -34.99 17.85 13.58
C SER A 18 -33.83 18.53 14.29
N GLU A 19 -34.07 19.68 14.89
CA GLU A 19 -33.15 20.73 15.38
C GLU A 19 -31.99 20.32 16.32
N VAL A 20 -31.75 19.03 16.55
CA VAL A 20 -30.55 18.55 17.24
C VAL A 20 -29.45 18.36 16.20
N ILE A 21 -28.79 19.46 15.83
CA ILE A 21 -27.42 19.38 15.31
C ILE A 21 -26.63 18.57 16.35
N ASN A 22 -25.96 17.52 15.90
CA ASN A 22 -25.26 16.57 16.77
C ASN A 22 -24.16 17.33 17.54
N GLN A 23 -24.48 17.82 18.74
CA GLN A 23 -23.58 18.62 19.60
C GLN A 23 -22.35 17.81 20.08
N ASN A 24 -22.31 16.51 19.77
CA ASN A 24 -21.24 15.58 20.10
C ASN A 24 -20.17 15.45 19.00
N ALA A 25 -20.10 16.38 18.03
CA ALA A 25 -19.05 16.38 17.01
C ALA A 25 -17.63 16.40 17.63
N GLY A 26 -17.46 16.99 18.81
CA GLY A 26 -16.19 17.02 19.55
C GLY A 26 -15.89 15.78 20.40
N THR A 27 -16.77 14.78 20.47
CA THR A 27 -16.62 13.58 21.31
C THR A 27 -16.81 12.28 20.51
N GLN A 28 -16.60 12.29 19.20
CA GLN A 28 -16.64 11.06 18.41
C GLN A 28 -15.52 10.13 18.87
N GLN A 29 -15.89 9.06 19.56
CA GLN A 29 -14.98 8.02 19.98
C GLN A 29 -14.72 7.09 18.79
N PHE A 30 -13.52 7.18 18.23
CA PHE A 30 -13.07 6.22 17.21
C PHE A 30 -12.70 4.89 17.89
N LYS A 31 -13.04 3.78 17.23
CA LYS A 31 -12.58 2.47 17.66
C LYS A 31 -11.09 2.37 17.34
N PRO A 32 -10.21 2.10 18.31
CA PRO A 32 -8.78 1.98 18.03
C PRO A 32 -8.49 0.76 17.17
N TYR A 33 -7.48 0.87 16.32
CA TYR A 33 -6.94 -0.25 15.57
C TYR A 33 -6.09 -1.17 16.47
N LEU A 34 -5.82 -2.37 15.98
CA LEU A 34 -4.98 -3.33 16.71
C LEU A 34 -3.58 -2.74 16.92
N TYR A 35 -3.13 -2.76 18.19
CA TYR A 35 -1.81 -2.28 18.61
C TYR A 35 -1.51 -0.81 18.33
N GLU A 36 -2.52 0.00 18.01
CA GLU A 36 -2.35 1.44 17.71
C GLU A 36 -1.71 2.20 18.89
N ASP A 37 -2.04 1.81 20.11
CA ASP A 37 -1.51 2.35 21.37
C ASP A 37 -0.03 2.02 21.62
N GLN A 38 0.53 1.09 20.86
CA GLN A 38 1.93 0.67 20.96
C GLN A 38 2.82 1.32 19.90
N ILE A 39 2.24 2.07 18.96
CA ILE A 39 2.95 2.67 17.83
C ILE A 39 3.19 4.15 18.10
N ASN A 40 4.45 4.59 18.03
CA ASN A 40 4.74 6.01 17.90
C ASN A 40 4.77 6.37 16.41
N PHE A 41 3.66 6.92 15.90
CA PHE A 41 3.52 7.21 14.48
C PHE A 41 4.51 8.24 13.95
N ASP A 42 4.89 9.25 14.72
CA ASP A 42 5.86 10.25 14.24
C ASP A 42 7.28 9.65 14.18
N ARG A 43 7.65 8.81 15.14
CA ARG A 43 8.91 8.05 15.10
C ARG A 43 8.94 7.10 13.90
N LEU A 44 7.84 6.38 13.66
CA LEU A 44 7.65 5.51 12.50
C LEU A 44 7.83 6.26 11.17
N ARG A 45 7.12 7.37 11.01
CA ARG A 45 7.13 8.22 9.80
C ARG A 45 8.52 8.78 9.52
N MET A 46 9.14 9.39 10.52
CA MET A 46 10.47 9.97 10.37
C MET A 46 11.54 8.92 10.12
N TYR A 47 11.44 7.72 10.72
CA TYR A 47 12.34 6.63 10.41
C TYR A 47 12.29 6.28 8.90
N ARG A 48 11.09 6.08 8.34
CA ARG A 48 10.93 5.72 6.93
C ARG A 48 11.43 6.81 5.99
N LEU A 49 11.07 8.07 6.25
CA LEU A 49 11.55 9.21 5.45
C LEU A 49 13.08 9.31 5.46
N ASN A 50 13.68 9.23 6.65
CA ASN A 50 15.14 9.30 6.78
C ASN A 50 15.84 8.16 6.05
N ARG A 51 15.26 6.95 6.03
CA ARG A 51 15.78 5.82 5.25
C ARG A 51 15.80 6.11 3.76
N VAL A 52 14.78 6.76 3.20
CA VAL A 52 14.76 7.19 1.79
C VAL A 52 15.86 8.22 1.54
N ILE A 53 15.92 9.28 2.36
CA ILE A 53 16.92 10.35 2.24
C ILE A 53 18.36 9.79 2.31
N GLU A 54 18.61 8.89 3.26
CA GLU A 54 19.91 8.20 3.38
C GLU A 54 20.28 7.44 2.11
N GLN A 55 19.34 6.76 1.46
CA GLN A 55 19.62 6.05 0.21
C GLN A 55 19.94 7.01 -0.93
N LEU A 56 19.27 8.16 -1.00
CA LEU A 56 19.61 9.19 -1.98
C LEU A 56 21.04 9.71 -1.75
N GLN A 57 21.37 10.09 -0.52
CA GLN A 57 22.69 10.60 -0.14
C GLN A 57 23.80 9.57 -0.40
N LYS A 58 23.61 8.31 0.02
CA LYS A 58 24.60 7.23 -0.15
C LYS A 58 24.88 6.91 -1.63
N ASN A 59 23.93 7.18 -2.52
CA ASN A 59 24.05 6.89 -3.95
C ASN A 59 24.29 8.14 -4.80
N ASP A 60 24.58 9.29 -4.17
CA ASP A 60 24.79 10.59 -4.82
C ASP A 60 23.62 10.99 -5.74
N VAL A 61 22.39 10.78 -5.27
CA VAL A 61 21.16 11.19 -5.98
C VAL A 61 20.68 12.51 -5.40
N GLY A 62 20.43 13.50 -6.25
CA GLY A 62 20.03 14.84 -5.82
C GLY A 62 18.61 14.91 -5.23
N ALA A 63 17.67 14.22 -5.86
CA ALA A 63 16.30 14.09 -5.38
C ALA A 63 15.60 12.85 -5.97
N CYS A 64 14.45 12.49 -5.41
CA CYS A 64 13.51 11.59 -6.06
C CYS A 64 12.11 12.19 -6.19
N ILE A 65 11.37 11.68 -7.17
CA ILE A 65 9.92 11.86 -7.31
C ILE A 65 9.27 10.48 -7.23
N LEU A 66 8.27 10.34 -6.36
CA LEU A 66 7.54 9.10 -6.17
C LEU A 66 6.07 9.30 -6.57
N PHE A 67 5.62 8.55 -7.57
CA PHE A 67 4.23 8.48 -8.02
C PHE A 67 3.52 7.24 -7.47
N ASP A 68 4.25 6.14 -7.24
CA ASP A 68 3.65 4.92 -6.72
C ASP A 68 3.07 5.20 -5.32
N PRO A 69 1.75 5.02 -5.11
CA PRO A 69 1.12 5.33 -3.84
C PRO A 69 1.67 4.51 -2.67
N ILE A 70 2.26 3.35 -2.92
CA ILE A 70 2.94 2.54 -1.91
C ILE A 70 4.24 3.24 -1.47
N ASN A 71 5.00 3.80 -2.41
CA ASN A 71 6.22 4.54 -2.13
C ASN A 71 5.92 5.89 -1.47
N ILE A 72 4.89 6.61 -1.94
CA ILE A 72 4.40 7.84 -1.29
C ILE A 72 4.01 7.52 0.16
N ARG A 73 3.24 6.45 0.37
CA ARG A 73 2.83 6.02 1.71
C ARG A 73 4.02 5.65 2.58
N TYR A 74 5.03 4.96 2.06
CA TYR A 74 6.22 4.65 2.84
C TYR A 74 6.97 5.92 3.26
N ALA A 75 7.22 6.84 2.33
CA ALA A 75 8.01 8.03 2.62
C ALA A 75 7.27 9.07 3.50
N THR A 76 5.93 9.12 3.43
CA THR A 76 5.16 10.21 4.06
C THR A 76 4.02 9.75 4.98
N ASP A 77 3.64 8.48 4.96
CA ASP A 77 2.41 7.94 5.57
C ASP A 77 1.10 8.58 5.06
N SER A 78 1.18 9.44 4.05
CA SER A 78 0.01 10.08 3.44
C SER A 78 -0.74 9.10 2.53
N ARG A 79 -2.07 9.13 2.63
CA ARG A 79 -2.99 8.36 1.79
C ARG A 79 -4.00 9.26 1.12
N ASN A 80 -4.24 9.03 -0.16
CA ASN A 80 -5.35 9.63 -0.88
C ASN A 80 -5.72 8.76 -2.07
N MET A 81 -6.91 8.15 -2.02
CA MET A 81 -7.45 7.32 -3.11
C MET A 81 -6.41 6.33 -3.69
N SER A 82 -5.76 5.52 -2.83
CA SER A 82 -4.57 4.72 -3.21
C SER A 82 -4.76 3.91 -4.50
N LEU A 83 -5.87 3.18 -4.64
CA LEU A 83 -6.15 2.40 -5.86
C LEU A 83 -6.33 3.26 -7.12
N PHE A 84 -6.89 4.47 -7.00
CA PHE A 84 -7.05 5.40 -8.12
C PHE A 84 -5.70 5.98 -8.53
N THR A 85 -4.89 6.39 -7.55
CA THR A 85 -3.55 6.96 -7.77
C THR A 85 -2.51 5.95 -8.21
N MET A 86 -2.79 4.64 -8.15
CA MET A 86 -1.95 3.60 -8.76
C MET A 86 -1.92 3.68 -10.29
N HIS A 87 -3.00 4.14 -10.93
CA HIS A 87 -3.12 4.17 -12.39
C HIS A 87 -3.31 5.58 -12.98
N GLU A 88 -3.49 6.60 -12.13
CA GLU A 88 -3.65 7.99 -12.55
C GLU A 88 -2.55 8.90 -11.97
N LEU A 89 -1.94 9.73 -12.81
CA LEU A 89 -0.85 10.65 -12.45
C LEU A 89 -1.38 11.94 -11.80
N VAL A 90 -2.12 11.75 -10.72
CA VAL A 90 -2.82 12.82 -9.98
C VAL A 90 -2.28 13.02 -8.56
N ARG A 91 -1.12 12.44 -8.28
CA ARG A 91 -0.44 12.59 -6.99
C ARG A 91 1.03 12.19 -7.12
N PHE A 92 1.93 12.94 -6.52
CA PHE A 92 3.34 12.54 -6.35
C PHE A 92 4.00 13.29 -5.21
N VAL A 93 5.13 12.81 -4.71
CA VAL A 93 5.97 13.53 -3.74
C VAL A 93 7.36 13.78 -4.32
N PHE A 94 7.88 14.99 -4.15
CA PHE A 94 9.28 15.33 -4.37
C PHE A 94 10.03 15.27 -3.05
N ILE A 95 11.17 14.57 -3.02
CA ILE A 95 12.04 14.43 -1.85
C ILE A 95 13.47 14.75 -2.27
N SER A 96 14.06 15.82 -1.74
CA SER A 96 15.48 16.12 -1.98
C SER A 96 16.38 15.33 -1.04
N ALA A 97 17.63 15.10 -1.46
CA ALA A 97 18.66 14.54 -0.57
C ALA A 97 19.01 15.47 0.60
N GLY A 98 18.68 16.75 0.51
CA GLY A 98 18.74 17.72 1.60
C GLY A 98 17.58 17.60 2.60
N GLY A 99 16.61 16.72 2.35
CA GLY A 99 15.50 16.41 3.25
C GLY A 99 14.24 17.24 3.04
N LYS A 100 14.17 18.06 1.98
CA LYS A 100 12.94 18.79 1.65
C LYS A 100 11.90 17.83 1.06
N VAL A 101 10.69 17.85 1.61
CA VAL A 101 9.57 17.01 1.16
C VAL A 101 8.38 17.87 0.75
N ILE A 102 7.96 17.73 -0.51
CA ILE A 102 6.82 18.46 -1.07
C ILE A 102 5.84 17.46 -1.69
N LEU A 103 4.65 17.36 -1.12
CA LEU A 103 3.57 16.53 -1.65
C LEU A 103 2.73 17.33 -2.65
N PHE A 104 2.62 16.81 -3.87
CA PHE A 104 1.71 17.31 -4.89
C PHE A 104 0.45 16.44 -4.87
N ASP A 105 -0.62 16.93 -4.25
CA ASP A 105 -1.83 16.16 -3.98
C ASP A 105 -2.99 16.56 -4.88
N TYR A 106 -4.04 15.74 -4.85
CA TYR A 106 -5.28 15.99 -5.59
C TYR A 106 -5.89 17.32 -5.13
N PRO A 107 -6.40 18.19 -6.03
CA PRO A 107 -6.90 19.49 -5.64
C PRO A 107 -7.98 19.41 -4.56
N LYS A 108 -7.90 20.27 -3.53
CA LYS A 108 -8.84 20.35 -2.39
C LYS A 108 -8.74 19.19 -1.38
N SER A 109 -7.68 18.40 -1.43
CA SER A 109 -7.43 17.29 -0.50
C SER A 109 -6.25 17.53 0.44
N GLU A 110 -5.75 18.75 0.52
CA GLU A 110 -4.56 19.11 1.30
C GLU A 110 -4.70 18.72 2.78
N HIS A 111 -5.88 18.96 3.36
CA HIS A 111 -6.27 18.59 4.73
C HIS A 111 -6.06 17.11 5.09
N LEU A 112 -5.96 16.20 4.11
CA LEU A 112 -5.68 14.78 4.37
C LEU A 112 -4.26 14.54 4.90
N SER A 113 -3.33 15.46 4.62
CA SER A 113 -1.90 15.27 4.86
C SER A 113 -1.24 16.39 5.67
N GLU A 114 -1.93 17.52 5.88
CA GLU A 114 -1.41 18.71 6.58
C GLU A 114 -0.86 18.44 7.99
N HIS A 115 -1.31 17.38 8.65
CA HIS A 115 -0.93 17.01 10.00
C HIS A 115 0.31 16.10 10.07
N LEU A 116 0.86 15.68 8.93
CA LEU A 116 1.95 14.69 8.88
C LEU A 116 3.31 15.37 9.04
N CYS A 117 4.09 14.91 10.02
CA CYS A 117 5.40 15.47 10.37
C CYS A 117 6.48 15.32 9.28
N THR A 118 6.21 14.53 8.24
CA THR A 118 7.15 14.22 7.14
C THR A 118 7.01 15.12 5.93
N ILE A 119 6.02 16.01 5.88
CA ILE A 119 5.72 16.82 4.71
C ILE A 119 5.92 18.30 5.07
N ASP A 120 6.82 18.98 4.35
CA ASP A 120 7.08 20.41 4.58
C ASP A 120 6.05 21.29 3.87
N GLU A 121 5.60 20.87 2.69
CA GLU A 121 4.66 21.62 1.86
C GLU A 121 3.71 20.70 1.11
N ILE A 122 2.46 21.15 0.97
CA ILE A 122 1.47 20.50 0.11
C ILE A 122 1.08 21.49 -0.99
N ARG A 123 1.15 21.02 -2.23
CA ARG A 123 0.80 21.79 -3.43
C ARG A 123 -0.22 21.00 -4.24
N SER A 124 -0.99 21.67 -5.09
CA SER A 124 -1.88 20.98 -6.02
C SER A 124 -1.07 20.36 -7.16
N VAL A 125 -1.39 19.12 -7.52
CA VAL A 125 -0.75 18.41 -8.62
C VAL A 125 -1.03 19.07 -9.98
N VAL A 126 -0.04 19.00 -10.88
CA VAL A 126 -0.23 19.23 -12.31
C VAL A 126 -0.23 17.87 -13.00
N SER A 127 -1.42 17.39 -13.36
CA SER A 127 -1.58 16.12 -14.07
C SER A 127 -1.54 16.32 -15.58
N TRP A 128 -0.87 15.41 -16.27
CA TRP A 128 -0.73 15.45 -17.73
C TRP A 128 -1.10 14.13 -18.40
N ASP A 129 -1.54 13.11 -17.65
CA ASP A 129 -2.12 11.91 -18.24
C ASP A 129 -3.37 12.27 -19.09
N PHE A 130 -3.69 11.42 -20.07
CA PHE A 130 -4.74 11.73 -21.03
C PHE A 130 -6.13 11.80 -20.38
N PHE A 131 -6.39 11.00 -19.34
CA PHE A 131 -7.66 11.00 -18.61
C PHE A 131 -7.91 12.36 -17.95
N SER A 132 -6.89 12.93 -17.31
CA SER A 132 -6.95 14.19 -16.58
C SER A 132 -6.81 15.42 -17.48
N ALA A 133 -5.95 15.36 -18.51
CA ALA A 133 -5.56 16.51 -19.32
C ALA A 133 -6.19 16.55 -20.72
N ASN A 134 -6.70 15.42 -21.24
CA ASN A 134 -7.24 15.31 -22.60
C ASN A 134 -6.26 15.92 -23.64
N ASN A 135 -6.69 16.86 -24.48
CA ASN A 135 -5.85 17.50 -25.49
C ASN A 135 -4.77 18.47 -24.92
N PHE A 136 -4.65 18.59 -23.60
CA PHE A 136 -3.65 19.44 -22.94
C PHE A 136 -2.45 18.68 -22.37
N VAL A 137 -2.31 17.38 -22.65
CA VAL A 137 -1.18 16.52 -22.21
C VAL A 137 0.17 17.22 -22.41
N ASP A 138 0.51 17.64 -23.63
CA ASP A 138 1.81 18.28 -23.91
C ASP A 138 2.01 19.60 -23.15
N LYS A 139 0.95 20.39 -22.99
CA LYS A 139 1.01 21.65 -22.26
C LYS A 139 1.29 21.40 -20.77
N ASN A 140 0.56 20.46 -20.18
CA ASN A 140 0.68 20.14 -18.76
C ASN A 140 2.00 19.43 -18.46
N ALA A 141 2.48 18.55 -19.35
CA ALA A 141 3.78 17.89 -19.22
C ALA A 141 4.93 18.91 -19.22
N LYS A 142 4.85 19.95 -20.06
CA LYS A 142 5.82 21.07 -20.06
C LYS A 142 5.78 21.87 -18.76
N GLN A 143 4.58 22.13 -18.24
CA GLN A 143 4.41 22.81 -16.96
C GLN A 143 4.99 21.97 -15.82
N TRP A 144 4.72 20.67 -15.80
CA TRP A 144 5.26 19.76 -14.79
C TRP A 144 6.79 19.67 -14.88
N ALA A 145 7.35 19.50 -16.07
CA ALA A 145 8.80 19.42 -16.25
C ALA A 145 9.51 20.72 -15.80
N GLY A 146 8.95 21.89 -16.12
CA GLY A 146 9.47 23.17 -15.64
C GLY A 146 9.45 23.29 -14.12
N MET A 147 8.37 22.85 -13.49
CA MET A 147 8.26 22.80 -12.03
C MET A 147 9.30 21.84 -11.41
N VAL A 148 9.51 20.66 -11.99
CA VAL A 148 10.55 19.73 -11.53
C VAL A 148 11.93 20.38 -11.63
N GLN A 149 12.23 21.07 -12.74
CA GLN A 149 13.49 21.79 -12.88
C GLN A 149 13.67 22.87 -11.81
N ASP A 150 12.62 23.62 -11.49
CA ASP A 150 12.68 24.65 -10.44
C ASP A 150 12.98 24.03 -9.06
N LEU A 151 12.32 22.91 -8.72
CA LEU A 151 12.59 22.16 -7.50
C LEU A 151 14.04 21.63 -7.44
N MET A 152 14.54 21.09 -8.56
CA MET A 152 15.92 20.63 -8.64
C MET A 152 16.91 21.79 -8.46
N ARG A 153 16.67 22.95 -9.06
CA ARG A 153 17.52 24.14 -8.87
C ARG A 153 17.51 24.65 -7.44
N GLU A 154 16.36 24.59 -6.77
CA GLU A 154 16.22 25.11 -5.41
C GLU A 154 16.83 24.15 -4.36
N HIS A 155 16.59 22.84 -4.52
CA HIS A 155 16.89 21.86 -3.47
C HIS A 155 18.02 20.87 -3.82
N SER A 156 18.54 20.92 -5.05
CA SER A 156 19.67 20.10 -5.52
C SER A 156 20.48 20.79 -6.63
N PRO A 157 20.93 22.05 -6.45
CA PRO A 157 21.48 22.89 -7.53
C PRO A 157 22.72 22.28 -8.23
N GLU A 158 23.53 21.53 -7.50
CA GLU A 158 24.79 20.95 -7.98
C GLU A 158 24.68 19.48 -8.37
N ASN A 159 23.49 18.86 -8.23
CA ASN A 159 23.29 17.45 -8.54
C ASN A 159 21.99 17.29 -9.36
N ASN A 160 22.18 17.02 -10.65
CA ASN A 160 21.09 16.85 -11.62
C ASN A 160 20.58 15.40 -11.74
N ARG A 161 21.02 14.50 -10.83
CA ARG A 161 20.59 13.10 -10.79
C ARG A 161 19.25 13.01 -10.08
N LEU A 162 18.20 12.71 -10.84
CA LEU A 162 16.82 12.66 -10.38
C LEU A 162 16.28 11.24 -10.51
N ALA A 163 15.90 10.64 -9.39
CA ALA A 163 15.27 9.32 -9.41
C ALA A 163 13.75 9.42 -9.53
N ILE A 164 13.13 8.64 -10.42
CA ILE A 164 11.68 8.54 -10.57
C ILE A 164 11.29 7.06 -10.50
N ASP A 165 10.22 6.71 -9.79
CA ASP A 165 9.76 5.32 -9.67
C ASP A 165 8.90 4.89 -10.86
N VAL A 166 7.77 5.55 -11.08
CA VAL A 166 6.81 5.28 -12.16
C VAL A 166 6.39 6.61 -12.77
N SER A 167 6.33 6.68 -14.09
CA SER A 167 5.75 7.82 -14.81
C SER A 167 5.43 7.37 -16.23
N ASP A 168 4.47 8.02 -16.88
CA ASP A 168 4.19 7.76 -18.28
C ASP A 168 5.30 8.33 -19.19
N PRO A 169 5.34 7.91 -20.47
CA PRO A 169 6.38 8.33 -21.41
C PRO A 169 6.42 9.83 -21.74
N VAL A 170 5.29 10.56 -21.72
CA VAL A 170 5.25 11.96 -22.16
C VAL A 170 5.92 12.89 -21.16
N GLY A 171 5.69 12.67 -19.87
CA GLY A 171 6.34 13.42 -18.79
C GLY A 171 7.86 13.27 -18.85
N ILE A 172 8.32 12.01 -18.89
CA ILE A 172 9.75 11.66 -18.97
C ILE A 172 10.42 12.26 -20.21
N GLN A 173 9.81 12.12 -21.39
CA GLN A 173 10.39 12.67 -22.61
C GLN A 173 10.44 14.20 -22.60
N THR A 174 9.40 14.86 -22.08
CA THR A 174 9.38 16.31 -21.98
C THR A 174 10.49 16.81 -21.05
N LEU A 175 10.65 16.17 -19.90
CA LEU A 175 11.69 16.48 -18.93
C LEU A 175 13.10 16.35 -19.54
N LEU A 176 13.40 15.21 -20.18
CA LEU A 176 14.70 14.95 -20.82
C LEU A 176 14.99 15.88 -22.01
N LYS A 177 13.96 16.31 -22.76
CA LYS A 177 14.12 17.24 -23.89
C LYS A 177 14.39 18.67 -23.44
N GLN A 178 13.84 19.08 -22.30
CA GLN A 178 13.91 20.46 -21.83
C GLN A 178 15.08 20.71 -20.88
N PHE A 179 15.51 19.70 -20.14
CA PHE A 179 16.43 19.87 -19.02
C PHE A 179 17.52 18.80 -19.00
N ASN A 180 18.70 19.19 -18.52
CA ASN A 180 19.84 18.29 -18.37
C ASN A 180 19.74 17.54 -17.03
N VAL A 181 18.85 16.56 -16.95
CA VAL A 181 18.71 15.65 -15.79
C VAL A 181 19.22 14.25 -16.13
N GLU A 182 19.93 13.63 -15.20
CA GLU A 182 20.24 12.20 -15.27
C GLU A 182 19.14 11.44 -14.55
N LEU A 183 18.29 10.74 -15.31
CA LEU A 183 17.20 9.96 -14.73
C LEU A 183 17.66 8.61 -14.22
N LEU A 184 17.24 8.29 -13.00
CA LEU A 184 17.50 7.02 -12.33
C LEU A 184 16.16 6.34 -11.97
N ASN A 185 16.17 5.02 -11.84
CA ASN A 185 15.01 4.30 -11.32
C ASN A 185 14.99 4.39 -9.78
N ALA A 186 13.98 5.06 -9.23
CA ALA A 186 13.85 5.25 -7.78
C ALA A 186 13.55 3.95 -7.02
N GLN A 187 13.00 2.92 -7.68
CA GLN A 187 12.69 1.63 -7.03
C GLN A 187 13.93 1.04 -6.35
N LYS A 188 15.11 1.13 -6.97
CA LYS A 188 16.36 0.64 -6.36
C LYS A 188 16.59 1.23 -4.97
N PHE A 189 16.37 2.53 -4.81
CA PHE A 189 16.65 3.26 -3.57
C PHE A 189 15.52 3.06 -2.56
N VAL A 190 14.27 3.16 -3.00
CA VAL A 190 13.11 3.05 -2.11
C VAL A 190 12.91 1.60 -1.61
N GLU A 191 13.08 0.58 -2.46
CA GLU A 191 13.03 -0.82 -2.01
C GLU A 191 14.15 -1.14 -1.02
N THR A 192 15.35 -0.62 -1.26
CA THR A 192 16.47 -0.77 -0.31
C THR A 192 16.15 -0.10 1.03
N ALA A 193 15.54 1.11 1.01
CA ALA A 193 15.09 1.79 2.22
C ALA A 193 14.07 0.92 2.99
N ARG A 194 13.03 0.45 2.29
CA ARG A 194 11.91 -0.37 2.77
C ARG A 194 12.30 -1.76 3.27
N SER A 195 13.44 -2.29 2.84
CA SER A 195 13.87 -3.64 3.19
C SER A 195 14.04 -3.86 4.70
N ILE A 196 14.50 -2.84 5.44
CA ILE A 196 14.76 -2.88 6.89
C ILE A 196 13.68 -2.13 7.67
N LYS A 197 12.95 -2.86 8.51
CA LYS A 197 11.80 -2.38 9.28
C LYS A 197 12.26 -1.84 10.64
N SER A 198 11.68 -0.73 11.09
CA SER A 198 11.79 -0.27 12.47
C SER A 198 10.93 -1.09 13.43
N GLU A 199 11.13 -0.91 14.74
CA GLU A 199 10.30 -1.54 15.77
C GLU A 199 8.80 -1.20 15.62
N ASP A 200 8.47 0.06 15.29
CA ASP A 200 7.08 0.46 15.06
C ASP A 200 6.48 -0.23 13.82
N GLU A 201 7.27 -0.40 12.75
CA GLU A 201 6.84 -1.14 11.56
C GLU A 201 6.56 -2.61 11.86
N LEU A 202 7.36 -3.22 12.73
CA LEU A 202 7.13 -4.60 13.17
C LEU A 202 5.82 -4.71 13.97
N VAL A 203 5.43 -3.69 14.73
CA VAL A 203 4.12 -3.64 15.40
C VAL A 203 2.98 -3.51 14.38
N CYS A 204 3.11 -2.62 13.39
CA CYS A 204 2.15 -2.53 12.27
C CYS A 204 1.98 -3.89 11.55
N MET A 205 3.09 -4.58 11.28
CA MET A 205 3.07 -5.90 10.65
C MET A 205 2.31 -6.92 11.50
N LYS A 206 2.50 -6.93 12.82
CA LYS A 206 1.72 -7.81 13.73
C LYS A 206 0.22 -7.52 13.65
N ALA A 207 -0.18 -6.24 13.65
CA ALA A 207 -1.59 -5.85 13.51
C ALA A 207 -2.21 -6.37 12.20
N SER A 208 -1.46 -6.24 11.10
CA SER A 208 -1.90 -6.70 9.78
C SER A 208 -1.95 -8.23 9.67
N ILE A 209 -0.98 -8.95 10.24
CA ILE A 209 -0.99 -10.43 10.31
C ILE A 209 -2.19 -10.92 11.11
N GLU A 210 -2.43 -10.37 12.30
CA GLU A 210 -3.57 -10.77 13.13
C GLU A 210 -4.92 -10.48 12.44
N THR A 211 -4.99 -9.40 11.66
CA THR A 211 -6.17 -9.10 10.83
C THR A 211 -6.36 -10.14 9.74
N ALA A 212 -5.29 -10.57 9.07
CA ALA A 212 -5.34 -11.62 8.06
C ALA A 212 -5.81 -12.94 8.68
N GLU A 213 -5.22 -13.34 9.81
CA GLU A 213 -5.58 -14.55 10.54
C GLU A 213 -7.06 -14.53 10.94
N LYS A 214 -7.59 -13.41 11.42
CA LYS A 214 -9.03 -13.26 11.71
C LYS A 214 -9.89 -13.55 10.49
N GLY A 215 -9.51 -13.02 9.33
CA GLY A 215 -10.24 -13.25 8.08
C GLY A 215 -10.16 -14.71 7.63
N MET A 216 -8.99 -15.33 7.77
CA MET A 216 -8.76 -16.74 7.43
C MET A 216 -9.59 -17.67 8.33
N TRP A 217 -9.65 -17.40 9.63
CA TRP A 217 -10.49 -18.16 10.55
C TRP A 217 -11.98 -17.98 10.25
N LEU A 218 -12.40 -16.77 9.87
CA LEU A 218 -13.78 -16.52 9.46
C LEU A 218 -14.13 -17.25 8.16
N MET A 219 -13.25 -17.23 7.15
CA MET A 219 -13.43 -18.03 5.93
C MET A 219 -13.55 -19.52 6.27
N LYS A 220 -12.66 -20.04 7.12
CA LYS A 220 -12.73 -21.44 7.56
C LYS A 220 -14.07 -21.78 8.21
N ASP A 221 -14.55 -20.95 9.13
CA ASP A 221 -15.84 -21.14 9.81
C ASP A 221 -17.04 -21.06 8.85
N LYS A 222 -16.91 -20.25 7.79
CA LYS A 222 -17.97 -20.00 6.82
C LYS A 222 -17.92 -20.90 5.58
N LEU A 223 -16.84 -21.66 5.39
CA LEU A 223 -16.67 -22.57 4.27
C LEU A 223 -17.75 -23.66 4.31
N GLN A 224 -18.57 -23.70 3.27
CA GLN A 224 -19.64 -24.68 3.10
C GLN A 224 -19.74 -25.08 1.62
N ALA A 225 -19.93 -26.36 1.35
CA ALA A 225 -20.23 -26.80 -0.01
C ALA A 225 -21.53 -26.14 -0.51
N GLY A 226 -21.57 -25.81 -1.80
CA GLY A 226 -22.69 -25.13 -2.44
C GLY A 226 -22.58 -23.60 -2.51
N MET A 227 -21.63 -22.99 -1.79
CA MET A 227 -21.30 -21.56 -1.95
C MET A 227 -20.26 -21.36 -3.05
N THR A 228 -20.13 -20.15 -3.58
CA THR A 228 -19.09 -19.81 -4.55
C THR A 228 -17.76 -19.44 -3.89
N GLU A 229 -16.66 -19.53 -4.65
CA GLU A 229 -15.35 -19.00 -4.23
C GLU A 229 -15.44 -17.51 -3.85
N GLU A 230 -16.17 -16.72 -4.62
CA GLU A 230 -16.40 -15.29 -4.36
C GLU A 230 -17.17 -15.03 -3.06
N GLU A 231 -18.20 -15.84 -2.77
CA GLU A 231 -18.94 -15.74 -1.50
C GLU A 231 -18.01 -16.01 -0.32
N LEU A 232 -17.13 -17.00 -0.43
CA LEU A 232 -16.15 -17.32 0.60
C LEU A 232 -15.10 -16.20 0.75
N TRP A 233 -14.50 -15.77 -0.36
CA TRP A 233 -13.46 -14.74 -0.35
C TRP A 233 -13.97 -13.39 0.16
N SER A 234 -15.27 -13.10 0.00
CA SER A 234 -15.90 -11.89 0.53
C SER A 234 -15.72 -11.71 2.05
N TYR A 235 -15.56 -12.80 2.81
CA TYR A 235 -15.31 -12.73 4.25
C TYR A 235 -13.91 -12.17 4.59
N MET A 236 -12.90 -12.42 3.75
CA MET A 236 -11.58 -11.78 3.88
C MET A 236 -11.67 -10.28 3.64
N HIS A 237 -12.35 -9.87 2.56
CA HIS A 237 -12.56 -8.45 2.26
C HIS A 237 -13.29 -7.73 3.39
N LYS A 238 -14.40 -8.31 3.87
CA LYS A 238 -15.15 -7.79 5.01
C LYS A 238 -14.24 -7.62 6.23
N THR A 239 -13.51 -8.67 6.59
CA THR A 239 -12.66 -8.65 7.80
C THR A 239 -11.55 -7.62 7.68
N ASN A 240 -10.90 -7.51 6.51
CA ASN A 240 -9.83 -6.54 6.29
C ASN A 240 -10.34 -5.10 6.48
N ILE A 241 -11.43 -4.75 5.80
CA ILE A 241 -12.01 -3.41 5.85
C ILE A 241 -12.55 -3.08 7.26
N GLU A 242 -13.22 -4.00 7.93
CA GLU A 242 -13.74 -3.79 9.30
C GLU A 242 -12.63 -3.55 10.34
N ASN A 243 -11.38 -3.92 10.03
CA ASN A 243 -10.22 -3.73 10.89
C ASN A 243 -9.25 -2.65 10.35
N GLY A 244 -9.65 -1.87 9.35
CA GLY A 244 -8.88 -0.72 8.85
C GLY A 244 -7.82 -1.03 7.81
N GLY A 245 -7.86 -2.22 7.20
CA GLY A 245 -7.07 -2.50 6.00
C GLY A 245 -7.65 -1.85 4.75
N GLU A 246 -6.95 -2.01 3.62
CA GLU A 246 -7.16 -1.18 2.44
C GLU A 246 -7.65 -1.97 1.21
N TRP A 247 -6.87 -2.94 0.70
CA TRP A 247 -7.25 -3.74 -0.47
C TRP A 247 -6.57 -5.12 -0.48
N PHE A 248 -6.78 -5.85 -1.58
CA PHE A 248 -6.15 -7.13 -1.91
C PHE A 248 -5.48 -7.01 -3.28
N GLU A 249 -4.23 -7.44 -3.40
CA GLU A 249 -3.41 -7.27 -4.63
C GLU A 249 -3.82 -8.23 -5.74
N THR A 250 -4.44 -9.36 -5.38
CA THR A 250 -4.81 -10.41 -6.34
C THR A 250 -6.22 -10.95 -6.07
N ARG A 251 -6.61 -11.96 -6.84
CA ARG A 251 -7.82 -12.76 -6.64
C ARG A 251 -7.48 -14.23 -6.39
N LEU A 252 -6.42 -14.54 -5.65
CA LEU A 252 -5.94 -15.91 -5.48
C LEU A 252 -6.71 -16.68 -4.38
N LEU A 253 -7.95 -17.07 -4.68
CA LEU A 253 -8.70 -18.10 -3.94
C LEU A 253 -9.38 -19.02 -4.94
N VAL A 254 -9.04 -20.30 -4.93
CA VAL A 254 -9.55 -21.29 -5.89
C VAL A 254 -9.86 -22.62 -5.23
N SER A 255 -10.76 -23.37 -5.85
CA SER A 255 -11.30 -24.61 -5.28
C SER A 255 -11.27 -25.79 -6.26
N GLY A 256 -11.10 -26.99 -5.69
CA GLY A 256 -11.14 -28.26 -6.42
C GLY A 256 -10.03 -28.38 -7.47
N PRO A 257 -10.35 -28.81 -8.70
CA PRO A 257 -9.37 -28.93 -9.79
C PRO A 257 -8.68 -27.61 -10.16
N ARG A 258 -9.27 -26.45 -9.82
CA ARG A 258 -8.70 -25.13 -10.15
C ARG A 258 -7.48 -24.76 -9.31
N THR A 259 -7.19 -25.54 -8.28
CA THR A 259 -5.95 -25.42 -7.50
C THR A 259 -4.71 -25.82 -8.32
N ASN A 260 -4.88 -26.52 -9.45
CA ASN A 260 -3.80 -26.89 -10.36
C ASN A 260 -4.23 -26.79 -11.85
N PRO A 261 -3.60 -25.93 -12.67
CA PRO A 261 -2.46 -25.08 -12.32
C PRO A 261 -2.86 -23.94 -11.37
N TRP A 262 -1.93 -23.59 -10.47
CA TRP A 262 -2.05 -22.43 -9.58
C TRP A 262 -2.10 -21.12 -10.38
N LEU A 263 -2.50 -20.02 -9.72
CA LEU A 263 -2.74 -18.69 -10.30
C LEU A 263 -4.01 -18.56 -11.15
N GLN A 264 -4.91 -19.54 -11.07
CA GLN A 264 -6.30 -19.31 -11.46
C GLN A 264 -6.95 -18.31 -10.48
N GLU A 265 -7.88 -17.49 -10.97
CA GLU A 265 -8.50 -16.43 -10.16
C GLU A 265 -9.84 -16.84 -9.54
N CYS A 266 -10.14 -16.30 -8.37
CA CYS A 266 -11.38 -16.44 -7.66
C CYS A 266 -12.56 -16.04 -8.54
N SER A 267 -13.55 -16.92 -8.62
CA SER A 267 -14.65 -16.87 -9.58
C SER A 267 -15.99 -17.24 -8.97
N ASN A 268 -17.03 -17.25 -9.78
CA ASN A 268 -18.35 -17.74 -9.37
C ASN A 268 -18.45 -19.29 -9.34
N ARG A 269 -17.33 -20.03 -9.38
CA ARG A 269 -17.35 -21.49 -9.23
C ARG A 269 -17.95 -21.87 -7.88
N VAL A 270 -18.92 -22.77 -7.91
CA VAL A 270 -19.48 -23.41 -6.71
C VAL A 270 -18.46 -24.40 -6.14
N ILE A 271 -18.22 -24.31 -4.84
CA ILE A 271 -17.37 -25.22 -4.07
C ILE A 271 -18.15 -26.50 -3.83
N GLU A 272 -17.62 -27.64 -4.28
CA GLU A 272 -18.24 -28.95 -4.15
C GLU A 272 -17.75 -29.68 -2.88
N PRO A 273 -18.52 -30.64 -2.33
CA PRO A 273 -18.01 -31.56 -1.32
C PRO A 273 -16.75 -32.29 -1.85
N GLY A 274 -15.72 -32.47 -1.02
CA GLY A 274 -14.44 -33.02 -1.49
C GLY A 274 -13.42 -31.99 -1.98
N ASP A 275 -13.82 -30.75 -2.27
CA ASP A 275 -12.90 -29.78 -2.85
C ASP A 275 -11.83 -29.34 -1.84
N LEU A 276 -10.58 -29.34 -2.32
CA LEU A 276 -9.51 -28.57 -1.71
C LEU A 276 -9.74 -27.08 -2.04
N VAL A 277 -9.68 -26.20 -1.04
CA VAL A 277 -9.68 -24.75 -1.27
C VAL A 277 -8.29 -24.22 -0.96
N ALA A 278 -7.65 -23.58 -1.94
CA ALA A 278 -6.33 -22.98 -1.82
C ALA A 278 -6.42 -21.47 -2.00
N PHE A 279 -5.71 -20.69 -1.20
CA PHE A 279 -5.71 -19.24 -1.31
C PHE A 279 -4.37 -18.61 -0.89
N ASP A 280 -4.08 -17.42 -1.42
CA ASP A 280 -3.12 -16.46 -0.87
C ASP A 280 -3.90 -15.27 -0.32
N THR A 281 -3.46 -14.70 0.79
CA THR A 281 -4.10 -13.52 1.34
C THR A 281 -3.88 -12.30 0.47
N ASP A 282 -2.68 -12.11 -0.07
CA ASP A 282 -2.29 -10.92 -0.86
C ASP A 282 -2.86 -9.60 -0.32
N MET A 283 -2.88 -9.49 1.00
CA MET A 283 -3.70 -8.51 1.70
C MET A 283 -2.85 -7.30 2.06
N VAL A 284 -3.36 -6.12 1.72
CA VAL A 284 -2.88 -4.85 2.29
C VAL A 284 -3.76 -4.52 3.49
N GLY A 285 -3.25 -4.90 4.66
CA GLY A 285 -3.95 -4.75 5.93
C GLY A 285 -3.71 -3.40 6.62
N PRO A 286 -4.22 -3.24 7.85
CA PRO A 286 -4.11 -1.99 8.57
C PRO A 286 -2.65 -1.59 8.82
N THR A 287 -2.36 -0.29 8.71
CA THR A 287 -1.09 0.37 9.12
C THR A 287 0.20 -0.08 8.39
N VAL A 288 0.14 -1.08 7.52
CA VAL A 288 1.29 -1.54 6.72
C VAL A 288 1.31 -0.89 5.34
N THR A 289 2.51 -0.74 4.79
CA THR A 289 2.77 -0.25 3.43
C THR A 289 3.23 -1.37 2.50
N ALA A 290 3.02 -2.63 2.90
CA ALA A 290 3.46 -3.80 2.17
C ALA A 290 2.49 -4.95 2.36
N GLN A 291 2.39 -5.76 1.32
CA GLN A 291 1.60 -6.98 1.21
C GLN A 291 2.02 -8.03 2.24
N ILE A 292 1.04 -8.75 2.78
CA ILE A 292 1.27 -9.99 3.50
C ILE A 292 0.97 -11.15 2.53
N PHE A 293 2.02 -11.92 2.21
CA PHE A 293 1.92 -13.19 1.50
C PHE A 293 1.77 -14.32 2.51
N LEU A 294 0.66 -15.06 2.39
CA LEU A 294 0.34 -16.16 3.28
C LEU A 294 -0.43 -17.21 2.46
N GLU A 295 0.32 -18.11 1.82
CA GLU A 295 -0.24 -19.25 1.09
C GLU A 295 -0.80 -20.32 2.06
N HIS A 296 -2.07 -20.68 1.85
CA HIS A 296 -2.80 -21.60 2.72
C HIS A 296 -3.66 -22.60 1.95
N LEU A 297 -3.80 -23.80 2.53
CA LEU A 297 -4.71 -24.83 2.09
C LEU A 297 -5.79 -25.06 3.16
N LEU A 298 -7.05 -25.02 2.77
CA LEU A 298 -8.19 -25.46 3.57
C LEU A 298 -8.66 -26.82 3.03
N ARG A 299 -8.71 -27.82 3.92
CA ARG A 299 -9.26 -29.16 3.61
C ARG A 299 -10.56 -29.41 4.41
N GLU A 300 -11.55 -29.83 3.62
CA GLU A 300 -12.89 -30.40 3.80
C GLU A 300 -13.91 -29.99 4.88
N VAL A 301 -15.16 -29.98 4.36
CA VAL A 301 -16.49 -29.84 4.96
C VAL A 301 -17.07 -31.24 5.16
N ASP A 302 -16.47 -32.04 6.04
CA ASP A 302 -17.19 -33.10 6.76
C ASP A 302 -16.46 -33.49 8.04
N SER A 303 -17.22 -33.84 9.05
CA SER A 303 -16.93 -33.75 10.49
C SER A 303 -15.49 -34.08 10.98
N MET A 304 -15.02 -33.22 11.90
CA MET A 304 -13.87 -33.37 12.81
C MET A 304 -12.48 -33.04 12.25
N MET A 305 -12.06 -31.77 12.39
CA MET A 305 -10.64 -31.39 12.34
C MET A 305 -10.27 -30.48 13.52
N ASN A 306 -9.13 -30.79 14.16
CA ASN A 306 -8.59 -30.06 15.30
C ASN A 306 -7.71 -28.88 14.82
N LYS A 307 -7.28 -28.00 15.75
CA LYS A 307 -6.43 -26.82 15.45
C LYS A 307 -5.13 -27.13 14.68
N GLU A 308 -4.68 -28.38 14.67
CA GLU A 308 -3.40 -28.82 14.09
C GLU A 308 -3.47 -29.12 12.57
N ASP A 309 -4.67 -29.23 11.99
CA ASP A 309 -4.83 -29.61 10.59
C ASP A 309 -4.77 -28.42 9.60
N PHE A 310 -4.37 -27.25 10.09
CA PHE A 310 -4.03 -26.09 9.27
C PHE A 310 -2.63 -26.33 8.67
N ILE A 311 -2.57 -26.99 7.52
CA ILE A 311 -1.30 -27.13 6.80
C ILE A 311 -0.98 -25.78 6.16
N LEU A 312 -0.26 -24.93 6.92
CA LEU A 312 0.69 -24.03 6.29
C LEU A 312 1.62 -24.93 5.47
N LEU A 313 1.76 -24.69 4.17
CA LEU A 313 2.81 -25.35 3.37
C LEU A 313 4.21 -24.81 3.71
N LEU A 314 4.29 -23.72 4.47
CA LEU A 314 5.51 -22.97 4.74
C LEU A 314 6.16 -23.10 6.14
N PRO A 315 5.74 -23.87 7.18
CA PRO A 315 6.46 -23.87 8.45
C PRO A 315 7.88 -24.40 8.27
N ASN A 316 8.04 -25.44 7.44
CA ASN A 316 9.35 -26.01 7.16
C ASN A 316 10.19 -25.09 6.28
N THR A 317 9.63 -24.50 5.23
CA THR A 317 10.35 -23.57 4.35
C THR A 317 10.70 -22.27 5.07
N PHE A 318 9.81 -21.72 5.90
CA PHE A 318 10.02 -20.50 6.67
C PHE A 318 11.00 -20.74 7.84
N ASN A 319 10.96 -21.90 8.51
CA ASN A 319 11.98 -22.26 9.49
C ASN A 319 13.35 -22.53 8.86
N ILE A 320 13.40 -23.11 7.65
CA ILE A 320 14.63 -23.26 6.86
C ILE A 320 15.17 -21.87 6.48
N ILE A 321 14.34 -20.98 5.92
CA ILE A 321 14.71 -19.60 5.57
C ILE A 321 15.12 -18.80 6.81
N LYS A 322 14.44 -18.96 7.95
CA LYS A 322 14.79 -18.32 9.22
C LYS A 322 16.08 -18.88 9.84
N SER A 323 16.39 -20.15 9.59
CA SER A 323 17.68 -20.74 9.97
C SER A 323 18.81 -20.23 9.07
N LEU A 324 18.55 -20.08 7.77
CA LEU A 324 19.49 -19.55 6.78
C LEU A 324 19.73 -18.04 6.99
N SER A 325 18.71 -17.27 7.38
CA SER A 325 18.84 -15.83 7.67
C SER A 325 19.60 -15.56 8.97
N LYS A 326 19.46 -16.42 9.99
CA LYS A 326 20.32 -16.39 11.19
C LYS A 326 21.78 -16.74 10.89
N GLN A 327 22.03 -17.49 9.81
CA GLN A 327 23.36 -17.82 9.32
C GLN A 327 23.91 -16.77 8.34
N ALA A 328 23.10 -15.81 7.87
CA ALA A 328 23.54 -14.78 6.93
C ALA A 328 24.74 -13.95 7.42
N PRO A 329 24.85 -13.55 8.71
CA PRO A 329 26.06 -12.87 9.22
C PRO A 329 27.30 -13.78 9.20
N ALA A 330 27.11 -15.10 9.35
CA ALA A 330 28.20 -16.08 9.26
C ALA A 330 28.62 -16.32 7.80
N LEU A 331 27.67 -16.27 6.85
CA LEU A 331 27.93 -16.39 5.41
C LEU A 331 28.63 -15.13 4.87
N GLU A 332 28.27 -13.95 5.36
CA GLU A 332 28.91 -12.67 5.01
C GLU A 332 30.36 -12.59 5.52
N ASN A 333 30.64 -13.16 6.70
CA ASN A 333 32.00 -13.32 7.23
C ASN A 333 32.80 -14.40 6.48
N LEU A 334 32.16 -15.49 6.04
CA LEU A 334 32.79 -16.53 5.24
C LEU A 334 33.18 -16.01 3.85
N LEU A 335 32.29 -15.24 3.20
CA LEU A 335 32.56 -14.61 1.90
C LEU A 335 33.68 -13.56 2.00
N LYS A 336 33.69 -12.73 3.05
CA LYS A 336 34.83 -11.81 3.32
C LYS A 336 36.14 -12.55 3.61
N SER A 337 36.09 -13.76 4.18
CA SER A 337 37.28 -14.60 4.40
C SER A 337 37.77 -15.33 3.15
N MET A 338 36.93 -15.43 2.11
CA MET A 338 37.27 -16.04 0.82
C MET A 338 37.74 -15.02 -0.24
N GLU A 339 37.60 -13.71 0.01
CA GLU A 339 38.16 -12.63 -0.83
C GLU A 339 39.63 -12.28 -0.50
N ILE A 340 40.29 -13.08 0.34
CA ILE A 340 41.75 -13.09 0.51
C ILE A 340 42.28 -14.47 0.15
N ALA A 341 42.33 -14.77 -1.16
CA ALA A 341 43.13 -15.85 -1.75
C ALA A 341 43.48 -15.52 -3.20
#